data_AF-A0A834VHQ7-F1
#
_entry.id   AF-A0A834VHQ7-F1
#
_cell.length_a   1.000
_cell.length_b   1.000
_cell.length_c   1.000
_cell.angle_alpha   90.00
_cell.angle_beta   90.00
_cell.angle_gamma   90.00
#
_symmetry.space_group_name_H-M   'P 1'
#
loop_
_entity.id
_entity.type
_entity.pdbx_description
1 polymer ?
#
loop_
_entity_poly.entity_id
_entity_poly.type
_entity_poly.pdbx_seq_one_letter_code
_entity_poly.pdbx_strand_id
1 'polypeptide(L)'
;MSSRRNGNFSPYPHPSERRNFQQNSNRERFVEQFFFSIDELKWDLILLRENISNLLTMEYLDYFVRIEISLDRLKFSSAFAEDLICRRNREGDQNVTMDFNEFQQNIHASHLERIRISQLIRAINPSEINLSVVFNTYTMVGYYLVGLGYQSLRVVELEGLNQN
;
A
#
# COMPACT_ATOMS: atom_id res chain seq x y z
N MET A 1 43.31 16.10 45.33
CA MET A 1 42.18 17.05 45.22
C MET A 1 41.91 17.24 43.72
N SER A 2 41.00 16.43 43.15
CA SER A 2 39.67 16.83 42.63
C SER A 2 39.76 17.55 41.26
N SER A 3 39.41 16.88 40.13
CA SER A 3 38.09 16.91 39.43
C SER A 3 37.84 18.23 38.68
N ARG A 4 37.46 18.35 37.38
CA ARG A 4 36.46 17.63 36.55
C ARG A 4 36.70 17.85 35.04
N ARG A 5 36.04 16.97 34.26
CA ARG A 5 35.85 16.90 32.79
C ARG A 5 35.30 18.18 32.15
N ASN A 6 35.54 18.37 30.85
CA ASN A 6 34.51 18.82 29.89
C ASN A 6 34.85 18.35 28.48
N GLY A 7 33.97 17.54 27.90
CA GLY A 7 34.03 17.12 26.51
C GLY A 7 33.42 18.20 25.61
N ASN A 8 34.06 18.46 24.48
CA ASN A 8 33.45 19.21 23.38
C ASN A 8 32.90 18.20 22.37
N PHE A 9 31.61 17.90 22.49
CA PHE A 9 30.79 17.40 21.39
C PHE A 9 30.54 18.57 20.44
N SER A 10 30.99 18.46 19.20
CA SER A 10 30.52 19.34 18.12
C SER A 10 29.21 18.77 17.56
N PRO A 11 28.12 19.55 17.48
CA PRO A 11 26.79 19.05 17.11
C PRO A 11 26.56 18.98 15.58
N TYR A 12 27.60 19.19 14.76
CA TYR A 12 27.46 19.21 13.31
C TYR A 12 28.23 18.05 12.66
N PRO A 13 27.58 17.23 11.81
CA PRO A 13 28.25 16.17 11.08
C PRO A 13 29.35 16.74 10.17
N HIS A 14 30.48 16.03 10.13
CA HIS A 14 31.68 16.43 9.40
C HIS A 14 31.36 16.51 7.89
N PRO A 15 31.99 17.39 7.09
CA PRO A 15 31.69 17.54 5.65
C PRO A 15 31.85 16.25 4.81
N SER A 16 32.55 15.25 5.33
CA SER A 16 32.62 13.89 4.76
C SER A 16 31.34 13.07 4.96
N GLU A 17 30.55 13.35 6.00
CA GLU A 17 29.22 12.75 6.23
C GLU A 17 28.14 13.43 5.37
N ARG A 18 28.33 14.70 5.00
CA ARG A 18 27.47 15.40 4.03
C ARG A 18 27.52 14.80 2.63
N ARG A 19 28.60 14.11 2.24
CA ARG A 19 28.71 13.47 0.92
C ARG A 19 27.88 12.19 0.78
N ASN A 20 27.43 11.59 1.89
CA ASN A 20 26.59 10.39 1.85
C ASN A 20 25.08 10.70 1.83
N PHE A 21 24.68 11.96 1.94
CA PHE A 21 23.27 12.38 1.84
C PHE A 21 22.87 12.84 0.43
N GLN A 22 23.75 12.67 -0.56
CA GLN A 22 23.48 12.87 -1.99
C GLN A 22 23.53 11.57 -2.80
N GLN A 23 23.42 10.41 -2.14
CA GLN A 23 23.13 9.14 -2.79
C GLN A 23 21.80 8.62 -2.26
N ASN A 24 20.73 8.82 -3.02
CA ASN A 24 19.71 7.82 -3.31
C ASN A 24 18.53 8.47 -4.04
N SER A 25 18.75 8.82 -5.30
CA SER A 25 17.67 8.84 -6.31
C SER A 25 17.30 7.40 -6.77
N ASN A 26 17.89 6.37 -6.13
CA ASN A 26 17.75 4.94 -6.44
C ASN A 26 17.35 4.10 -5.20
N ARG A 27 16.79 4.69 -4.13
CA ARG A 27 16.18 3.86 -3.09
C ARG A 27 14.83 3.38 -3.60
N GLU A 28 14.73 2.08 -3.91
CA GLU A 28 13.44 1.42 -4.05
C GLU A 28 12.59 1.73 -2.81
N ARG A 29 11.35 2.14 -3.04
CA ARG A 29 10.42 2.49 -1.97
C ARG A 29 10.11 1.23 -1.16
N PHE A 30 9.90 1.37 0.15
CA PHE A 30 9.52 0.22 0.97
C PHE A 30 8.23 -0.45 0.45
N VAL A 31 7.27 0.33 -0.06
CA VAL A 31 6.02 -0.24 -0.61
C VAL A 31 6.20 -0.99 -1.92
N GLU A 32 7.22 -0.65 -2.72
CA GLU A 32 7.41 -1.22 -4.08
C GLU A 32 7.68 -2.72 -4.02
N GLN A 33 8.35 -3.19 -2.97
CA GLN A 33 8.60 -4.62 -2.77
C GLN A 33 7.30 -5.44 -2.62
N PHE A 34 6.15 -4.82 -2.39
CA PHE A 34 4.85 -5.49 -2.24
C PHE A 34 3.90 -5.29 -3.41
N PHE A 35 4.28 -4.52 -4.44
CA PHE A 35 3.42 -4.26 -5.60
C PHE A 35 3.10 -5.52 -6.40
N PHE A 36 3.99 -6.52 -6.39
CA PHE A 36 3.74 -7.79 -7.06
C PHE A 36 2.45 -8.46 -6.57
N SER A 37 2.16 -8.41 -5.26
CA SER A 37 0.93 -9.02 -4.71
C SER A 37 -0.36 -8.31 -5.15
N ILE A 38 -0.25 -7.05 -5.57
CA ILE A 38 -1.38 -6.32 -6.16
C ILE A 38 -1.59 -6.78 -7.60
N ASP A 39 -0.51 -6.87 -8.38
CA ASP A 39 -0.56 -7.36 -9.76
C ASP A 39 -1.07 -8.79 -9.83
N GLU A 40 -0.59 -9.64 -8.93
CA GLU A 40 -0.95 -11.04 -8.82
C GLU A 40 -2.45 -11.20 -8.54
N LEU A 41 -2.98 -10.51 -7.52
CA LEU A 41 -4.40 -10.54 -7.19
C LEU A 41 -5.26 -10.00 -8.33
N LYS A 42 -4.85 -8.90 -8.96
CA LYS A 42 -5.56 -8.34 -10.11
C LYS A 42 -5.62 -9.34 -11.28
N TRP A 43 -4.50 -9.99 -11.57
CA TRP A 43 -4.43 -10.99 -12.62
C TRP A 43 -5.33 -12.20 -12.33
N ASP A 44 -5.29 -12.73 -11.11
CA ASP A 44 -6.15 -13.84 -10.69
C ASP A 44 -7.64 -13.50 -10.81
N LEU A 45 -8.03 -12.26 -10.46
CA LEU A 45 -9.41 -11.78 -10.63
C LEU A 45 -9.83 -11.71 -12.11
N ILE A 46 -8.96 -11.17 -12.98
CA ILE A 46 -9.22 -11.08 -14.42
C ILE A 46 -9.43 -12.48 -15.00
N LEU A 47 -8.55 -13.44 -14.68
CA LEU A 47 -8.70 -14.83 -15.11
C LEU A 47 -10.00 -15.46 -14.60
N LEU A 48 -10.35 -15.22 -13.33
CA LEU A 48 -11.60 -15.71 -12.75
C LEU A 48 -12.82 -15.16 -13.50
N ARG A 49 -12.82 -13.87 -13.85
CA ARG A 49 -13.88 -13.23 -14.64
C ARG A 49 -13.97 -13.78 -16.07
N GLU A 50 -12.84 -14.04 -16.71
CA GLU A 50 -12.80 -14.55 -18.09
C GLU A 50 -13.52 -15.89 -18.25
N ASN A 51 -13.48 -16.75 -17.22
CA ASN A 51 -14.19 -18.03 -17.18
C ASN A 51 -15.71 -17.90 -17.30
N ILE A 52 -16.28 -16.72 -17.04
CA ILE A 52 -17.73 -16.47 -17.13
C ILE A 52 -18.07 -15.34 -18.09
N SER A 53 -17.16 -14.96 -18.99
CA SER A 53 -17.29 -13.79 -19.87
C SER A 53 -18.59 -13.74 -20.68
N ASN A 54 -19.13 -14.90 -21.08
CA ASN A 54 -20.40 -15.04 -21.77
C ASN A 54 -21.65 -14.75 -20.91
N LEU A 55 -21.51 -14.68 -19.59
CA LEU A 55 -22.59 -14.44 -18.62
C LEU A 55 -22.61 -12.99 -18.11
N LEU A 56 -21.66 -12.15 -18.54
CA LEU A 56 -21.48 -10.81 -18.01
C LEU A 56 -22.34 -9.78 -18.74
N THR A 57 -23.20 -9.10 -18.00
CA THR A 57 -23.84 -7.86 -18.44
C THR A 57 -22.85 -6.70 -18.32
N MET A 58 -23.13 -5.58 -18.99
CA MET A 58 -22.31 -4.37 -18.90
C MET A 58 -22.21 -3.84 -17.46
N GLU A 59 -23.24 -4.02 -16.64
CA GLU A 59 -23.24 -3.59 -15.24
C GLU A 59 -22.24 -4.39 -14.38
N TYR A 60 -22.22 -5.71 -14.54
CA TYR A 60 -21.23 -6.55 -13.84
C TYR A 60 -19.80 -6.24 -14.29
N LEU A 61 -19.61 -6.03 -15.59
CA LEU A 61 -18.33 -5.64 -16.17
C LEU A 61 -17.82 -4.31 -15.58
N ASP A 62 -18.67 -3.29 -15.50
CA ASP A 62 -18.29 -2.00 -14.90
C ASP A 62 -17.90 -2.16 -13.43
N TYR A 63 -18.68 -2.93 -12.65
CA TYR A 63 -18.36 -3.22 -11.27
C TYR A 63 -17.00 -3.93 -11.11
N PHE A 64 -16.74 -4.99 -11.87
CA PHE A 64 -15.48 -5.74 -11.80
C PHE A 64 -14.27 -4.88 -12.21
N VAL A 65 -14.39 -4.11 -13.29
CA VAL A 65 -13.34 -3.21 -13.74
C VAL A 65 -13.03 -2.13 -12.70
N ARG A 66 -14.03 -1.61 -11.98
CA ARG A 66 -13.78 -0.65 -10.89
C ARG A 66 -12.92 -1.24 -9.76
N ILE A 67 -13.14 -2.51 -9.40
CA ILE A 67 -12.32 -3.20 -8.39
C ILE A 67 -10.89 -3.39 -8.90
N GLU A 68 -10.72 -3.80 -10.16
CA GLU A 68 -9.41 -3.95 -10.80
C GLU A 68 -8.63 -2.62 -10.82
N ILE A 69 -9.29 -1.52 -11.19
CA ILE A 69 -8.70 -0.17 -11.15
C ILE A 69 -8.36 0.25 -9.72
N SER A 70 -9.18 -0.14 -8.73
CA SER A 70 -8.94 0.21 -7.32
C SER A 70 -7.70 -0.50 -6.77
N LEU A 71 -7.38 -1.70 -7.25
CA LEU A 71 -6.11 -2.37 -6.96
C LEU A 71 -4.92 -1.57 -7.50
N ASP A 72 -4.98 -1.06 -8.73
CA ASP A 72 -3.92 -0.20 -9.28
C ASP A 72 -3.76 1.10 -8.46
N ARG A 73 -4.88 1.72 -8.08
CA ARG A 73 -4.89 2.93 -7.25
C ARG A 73 -4.23 2.70 -5.89
N LEU A 74 -4.35 1.50 -5.31
CA LEU A 74 -3.70 1.16 -4.05
C LEU A 74 -2.17 1.30 -4.13
N LYS A 75 -1.55 0.99 -5.27
CA LYS A 75 -0.09 1.19 -5.47
C LYS A 75 0.28 2.66 -5.35
N PHE A 76 -0.44 3.51 -6.07
CA PHE A 76 -0.22 4.96 -6.05
C PHE A 76 -0.42 5.52 -4.66
N SER A 77 -1.53 5.18 -4.00
CA SER A 77 -1.84 5.63 -2.65
C SER A 77 -0.81 5.19 -1.62
N SER A 78 -0.30 3.96 -1.73
CA SER A 78 0.75 3.46 -0.84
C SER A 78 2.06 4.21 -1.03
N ALA A 79 2.48 4.46 -2.27
CA ALA A 79 3.69 5.23 -2.56
C ALA A 79 3.57 6.68 -2.07
N PHE A 80 2.40 7.30 -2.28
CA PHE A 80 2.13 8.65 -1.82
C PHE A 80 2.14 8.75 -0.28
N ALA A 81 1.53 7.78 0.42
CA ALA A 81 1.54 7.72 1.87
C ALA A 81 2.97 7.55 2.43
N GLU A 82 3.80 6.70 1.80
CA GLU A 82 5.21 6.55 2.18
C GLU A 82 5.96 7.89 2.07
N ASP A 83 5.78 8.61 0.96
CA ASP A 83 6.41 9.93 0.76
C ASP A 83 6.02 10.93 1.84
N LEU A 84 4.72 10.99 2.16
CA LEU A 84 4.17 11.91 3.14
C LEU A 84 4.75 11.63 4.53
N ILE A 85 4.77 10.36 4.96
CA ILE A 85 5.30 9.95 6.25
C ILE A 85 6.81 10.22 6.33
N CYS A 86 7.56 9.87 5.27
CA CYS A 86 8.99 10.13 5.22
C CYS A 86 9.32 11.63 5.29
N ARG A 87 8.50 12.48 4.65
CA ARG A 87 8.67 13.93 4.67
C ARG A 87 8.42 14.49 6.06
N ARG A 88 7.32 14.13 6.72
CA ARG A 88 7.00 14.61 8.08
C ARG A 88 8.03 14.19 9.12
N ASN A 89 8.51 12.95 9.03
CA ASN A 89 9.58 12.47 9.90
C ASN A 89 10.88 13.28 9.76
N ARG A 90 11.18 13.82 8.56
CA ARG A 90 12.33 14.71 8.35
C ARG A 90 12.09 16.13 8.85
N GLU A 91 10.86 16.62 8.70
CA GLU A 91 10.46 17.98 9.09
C GLU A 91 10.23 18.10 10.62
N GLY A 92 10.24 16.98 11.36
CA GLY A 92 10.11 16.95 12.81
C GLY A 92 8.71 17.31 13.31
N ASP A 93 7.70 17.13 12.44
CA ASP A 93 6.30 17.35 12.79
C ASP A 93 5.89 16.37 13.90
N GLN A 94 5.35 16.87 15.00
CA GLN A 94 4.87 16.04 16.12
C GLN A 94 3.40 15.64 15.97
N ASN A 95 2.71 16.15 14.94
CA ASN A 95 1.30 15.84 14.66
C ASN A 95 1.13 14.68 13.67
N VAL A 96 2.17 13.85 13.46
CA VAL A 96 2.06 12.67 12.60
C VAL A 96 1.08 11.68 13.23
N THR A 97 -0.05 11.44 12.57
CA THR A 97 -1.10 10.54 13.02
C THR A 97 -0.76 9.06 12.87
N MET A 98 0.24 8.71 12.06
CA MET A 98 0.72 7.34 11.85
C MET A 98 2.25 7.34 11.72
N ASP A 99 2.94 6.66 12.63
CA ASP A 99 4.39 6.52 12.53
C ASP A 99 4.81 5.55 11.41
N PHE A 100 6.07 5.62 10.98
CA PHE A 100 6.54 4.79 9.86
C PHE A 100 6.49 3.29 10.15
N ASN A 101 6.68 2.87 11.40
CA ASN A 101 6.63 1.45 11.75
C ASN A 101 5.19 0.92 11.64
N GLU A 102 4.21 1.69 12.10
CA GLU A 102 2.79 1.37 11.95
C GLU A 102 2.40 1.27 10.46
N PHE A 103 2.85 2.21 9.64
CA PHE A 103 2.66 2.14 8.19
C PHE A 103 3.27 0.88 7.59
N GLN A 104 4.51 0.52 7.95
CA GLN A 104 5.16 -0.69 7.48
C GLN A 104 4.38 -1.95 7.86
N GLN A 105 3.88 -2.03 9.09
CA GLN A 105 3.07 -3.15 9.57
C GLN A 105 1.75 -3.25 8.78
N ASN A 106 1.08 -2.13 8.53
CA ASN A 106 -0.17 -2.09 7.78
C ASN A 106 0.04 -2.54 6.32
N ILE A 107 1.09 -2.05 5.66
CA ILE A 107 1.43 -2.46 4.29
C ILE A 107 1.77 -3.95 4.23
N HIS A 108 2.51 -4.48 5.21
CA HIS A 108 2.84 -5.90 5.28
C HIS A 108 1.60 -6.78 5.54
N ALA A 109 0.72 -6.39 6.47
CA ALA A 109 -0.53 -7.10 6.72
C ALA A 109 -1.43 -7.11 5.47
N SER A 110 -1.56 -5.95 4.83
CA SER A 110 -2.25 -5.76 3.55
C SER A 110 -1.67 -6.68 2.45
N HIS A 111 -0.34 -6.80 2.40
CA HIS A 111 0.35 -7.70 1.46
C HIS A 111 0.01 -9.18 1.68
N LEU A 112 0.10 -9.66 2.92
CA LEU A 112 -0.22 -11.06 3.25
C LEU A 112 -1.68 -11.40 2.92
N GLU A 113 -2.59 -10.46 3.15
CA GLU A 113 -4.01 -10.67 2.86
C GLU A 113 -4.29 -10.77 1.35
N ARG A 114 -3.59 -9.99 0.51
CA ARG A 114 -3.68 -10.16 -0.95
C ARG A 114 -3.19 -11.53 -1.40
N ILE A 115 -2.05 -11.98 -0.87
CA ILE A 115 -1.54 -13.34 -1.15
C ILE A 115 -2.58 -14.38 -0.77
N ARG A 116 -3.16 -14.27 0.43
CA ARG A 116 -4.20 -15.19 0.93
C ARG A 116 -5.39 -15.23 -0.02
N ILE A 117 -5.88 -14.08 -0.47
CA ILE A 117 -7.01 -14.01 -1.40
C ILE A 117 -6.64 -14.62 -2.77
N SER A 118 -5.47 -14.30 -3.32
CA SER A 118 -4.98 -14.92 -4.57
C SER A 118 -4.94 -16.44 -4.48
N GLN A 119 -4.42 -16.98 -3.37
CA GLN A 119 -4.40 -18.42 -3.14
C GLN A 119 -5.81 -19.02 -3.08
N LEU A 120 -6.76 -18.34 -2.45
CA LEU A 120 -8.16 -18.78 -2.43
C LEU A 120 -8.77 -18.81 -3.82
N ILE A 121 -8.51 -17.81 -4.68
CA ILE A 121 -8.99 -17.78 -6.06
C ILE A 121 -8.45 -18.98 -6.84
N ARG A 122 -7.14 -19.24 -6.73
CA ARG A 122 -6.48 -20.37 -7.43
C ARG A 122 -6.92 -21.75 -6.94
N ALA A 123 -7.44 -21.83 -5.72
CA ALA A 123 -7.98 -23.07 -5.17
C ALA A 123 -9.41 -23.38 -5.64
N ILE A 124 -10.09 -22.44 -6.31
CA ILE A 124 -11.43 -22.68 -6.87
C ILE A 124 -11.32 -23.71 -7.99
N ASN A 125 -12.11 -24.78 -7.90
CA ASN A 125 -12.20 -25.77 -8.95
C ASN A 125 -12.80 -25.14 -10.23
N PRO A 126 -12.14 -25.23 -11.40
CA PRO A 126 -12.65 -24.62 -12.64
C PRO A 126 -14.08 -25.02 -13.00
N SER A 127 -14.50 -26.24 -12.68
CA SER A 127 -15.87 -26.72 -12.94
C SER A 127 -16.94 -26.07 -12.06
N GLU A 128 -16.53 -25.44 -10.96
CA GLU A 128 -17.43 -24.80 -9.98
C GLU A 128 -17.56 -23.29 -10.23
N ILE A 129 -16.74 -22.72 -11.12
CA ILE A 129 -16.76 -21.29 -11.44
C ILE A 129 -18.10 -20.93 -12.10
N ASN A 130 -18.83 -20.02 -11.46
CA ASN A 130 -20.07 -19.46 -11.95
C ASN A 130 -20.18 -17.99 -11.52
N LEU A 131 -21.21 -17.28 -12.03
CA LEU A 131 -21.39 -15.85 -11.76
C LEU A 131 -21.40 -15.50 -10.27
N SER A 132 -22.02 -16.33 -9.42
CA SER A 132 -22.09 -16.07 -7.98
C SER A 132 -20.72 -16.17 -7.32
N VAL A 133 -19.91 -17.17 -7.68
CA VAL A 133 -18.54 -17.33 -7.17
C VAL A 133 -17.67 -16.13 -7.53
N VAL A 134 -17.72 -15.72 -8.80
CA VAL A 134 -16.95 -14.55 -9.27
C VAL A 134 -17.43 -13.28 -8.57
N PHE A 135 -18.73 -13.04 -8.51
CA PHE A 135 -19.30 -11.85 -7.86
C PHE A 135 -18.93 -11.77 -6.37
N ASN A 136 -19.04 -12.89 -5.64
CA ASN A 136 -18.66 -12.96 -4.23
C ASN A 136 -17.16 -12.69 -4.03
N THR A 137 -16.32 -13.20 -4.93
CA THR A 137 -14.87 -12.98 -4.88
C THR A 137 -14.53 -11.50 -5.08
N TYR A 138 -15.08 -10.87 -6.11
CA TYR A 138 -14.89 -9.43 -6.36
C TYR A 138 -15.45 -8.58 -5.21
N THR A 139 -16.59 -8.97 -4.64
CA THR A 139 -17.18 -8.31 -3.47
C THR A 139 -16.28 -8.40 -2.25
N MET A 140 -15.71 -9.58 -1.98
CA MET A 140 -14.73 -9.77 -0.89
C MET A 140 -13.50 -8.87 -1.09
N VAL A 141 -12.96 -8.79 -2.30
CA VAL A 141 -11.84 -7.87 -2.61
C VAL A 141 -12.26 -6.42 -2.45
N GLY A 142 -13.47 -6.04 -2.87
CA GLY A 142 -14.03 -4.71 -2.65
C GLY A 142 -14.11 -4.36 -1.16
N TYR A 143 -14.59 -5.26 -0.31
CA TYR A 143 -14.60 -5.05 1.14
C TYR A 143 -13.20 -4.95 1.73
N TYR A 144 -12.26 -5.78 1.28
CA TYR A 144 -10.85 -5.69 1.65
C TYR A 144 -10.25 -4.33 1.27
N LEU A 145 -10.53 -3.83 0.06
CA LEU A 145 -10.07 -2.53 -0.43
C LEU A 145 -10.69 -1.37 0.34
N VAL A 146 -11.96 -1.46 0.75
CA VAL A 146 -12.57 -0.47 1.63
C VAL A 146 -11.93 -0.52 3.01
N GLY A 147 -11.71 -1.70 3.59
CA GLY A 147 -11.10 -1.86 4.92
C GLY A 147 -9.70 -1.25 5.04
N LEU A 148 -8.84 -1.45 4.03
CA LEU A 148 -7.48 -0.92 4.01
C LEU A 148 -7.35 0.44 3.35
N GLY A 149 -8.13 0.70 2.30
CA GLY A 149 -8.25 2.02 1.69
C GLY A 149 -8.68 3.05 2.72
N TYR A 150 -9.62 2.73 3.61
CA TYR A 150 -10.05 3.65 4.66
C TYR A 150 -9.00 3.88 5.77
N GLN A 151 -8.02 2.99 5.94
CA GLN A 151 -6.94 3.16 6.93
C GLN A 151 -5.69 3.83 6.33
N SER A 152 -5.34 3.52 5.08
CA SER A 152 -4.20 4.13 4.38
C SER A 152 -4.54 5.48 3.73
N LEU A 153 -5.79 5.70 3.29
CA LEU A 153 -6.24 6.95 2.67
C LEU A 153 -6.84 7.95 3.64
N ARG A 154 -7.39 7.57 4.81
CA ARG A 154 -7.85 8.58 5.79
C ARG A 154 -6.73 9.52 6.21
N VAL A 155 -5.48 9.03 6.28
CA VAL A 155 -4.29 9.84 6.56
C VAL A 155 -4.02 10.86 5.43
N VAL A 156 -4.45 10.57 4.20
CA VAL A 156 -4.24 11.39 3.00
C VAL A 156 -5.44 12.32 2.72
N GLU A 157 -6.68 11.82 2.80
CA GLU A 157 -7.91 12.56 2.50
C GLU A 157 -8.21 13.65 3.54
N LEU A 158 -7.87 13.44 4.81
CA LEU A 158 -8.05 14.46 5.85
C LEU A 158 -7.11 15.66 5.69
N GLU A 159 -6.07 15.58 4.85
CA GLU A 159 -5.14 16.70 4.62
C GLU A 159 -5.24 17.33 3.23
N GLY A 160 -5.65 16.58 2.20
CA GLY A 160 -6.04 17.18 0.92
C GLY A 160 -7.21 18.17 1.06
N LEU A 161 -8.03 18.01 2.10
CA LEU A 161 -9.17 18.88 2.42
C LEU A 161 -8.83 20.03 3.39
N ASN A 162 -7.69 20.00 4.07
CA ASN A 162 -7.26 21.07 5.00
C ASN A 162 -6.27 22.06 4.37
N GLN A 163 -5.93 21.90 3.09
CA GLN A 163 -5.07 22.81 2.33
C GLN A 163 -5.83 23.67 1.28
N ASN A 164 -7.17 23.63 1.27
CA ASN A 164 -8.03 24.51 0.46
C ASN A 164 -8.84 25.47 1.33
#